data_AF-A0A531L4V3-F1
#
_entry.id   AF-A0A531L4V3-F1
#
_cell.length_a   1.000
_cell.length_b   1.000
_cell.length_c   1.000
_cell.angle_alpha   90.00
_cell.angle_beta   90.00
_cell.angle_gamma   90.00
#
_symmetry.space_group_name_H-M   'P 1'
#
loop_
_entity.id
_entity.type
_entity.pdbx_description
1 polymer ?
#
loop_
_entity_poly.entity_id
_entity_poly.type
_entity_poly.pdbx_seq_one_letter_code
_entity_poly.pdbx_strand_id
1 'polypeptide(L)'
;MTARYGGKLAAIGATAALTAAIFVLPAKAETDAKAVIKTYSDIALAKYEDSLTTAQALDKAVDALLAKPSVETLTAAREAWKASRVPYQQTEVYRFGNAIVDDWEGKVNAWPLDEGLIDYVAENYGTESDANALYTANVIANKSIEIDGRKIDAINLT
;
A
#
# COMPACT_ATOMS: atom_id res chain seq x y z
N MET A 1 -37.27 -16.66 67.76
CA MET A 1 -36.29 -17.34 66.87
C MET A 1 -36.18 -16.58 65.52
N THR A 2 -36.12 -15.25 65.52
CA THR A 2 -36.47 -14.44 64.33
C THR A 2 -35.47 -13.35 63.94
N ALA A 3 -34.61 -12.88 64.86
CA ALA A 3 -33.66 -11.79 64.54
C ALA A 3 -32.37 -12.26 63.81
N ARG A 4 -31.87 -13.47 64.11
CA ARG A 4 -30.60 -13.99 63.53
C ARG A 4 -30.70 -14.39 62.05
N TYR A 5 -31.90 -14.73 61.56
CA TYR A 5 -32.12 -15.11 60.16
C TYR A 5 -32.29 -13.89 59.25
N GLY A 6 -32.88 -12.80 59.74
CA GLY A 6 -33.05 -11.56 58.99
C GLY A 6 -31.71 -10.89 58.62
N GLY A 7 -30.74 -10.87 59.53
CA GLY A 7 -29.41 -10.32 59.25
C GLY A 7 -28.61 -11.11 58.20
N LYS A 8 -28.76 -12.45 58.18
CA LYS A 8 -28.10 -13.31 57.19
C LYS A 8 -28.73 -13.19 55.80
N LEU A 9 -30.06 -13.09 55.73
CA LEU A 9 -30.78 -12.87 54.47
C LEU A 9 -30.52 -11.47 53.90
N ALA A 10 -30.42 -10.45 54.75
CA ALA A 10 -30.02 -9.09 54.34
C ALA A 10 -28.58 -9.05 53.81
N ALA A 11 -27.65 -9.76 54.46
CA ALA A 11 -26.25 -9.84 54.00
C ALA A 11 -26.11 -10.59 52.65
N ILE A 12 -26.86 -11.68 52.46
CA ILE A 12 -26.89 -12.43 51.18
C ILE A 12 -27.52 -11.58 50.07
N GLY A 13 -28.63 -10.89 50.36
CA GLY A 13 -29.28 -9.99 49.40
C GLY A 13 -28.39 -8.83 48.99
N ALA A 14 -27.68 -8.21 49.94
CA ALA A 14 -26.72 -7.13 49.66
C ALA A 14 -25.53 -7.63 48.81
N THR A 15 -25.01 -8.83 49.10
CA THR A 15 -23.90 -9.42 48.33
C THR A 15 -24.32 -9.78 46.91
N ALA A 16 -25.52 -10.34 46.73
CA ALA A 16 -26.08 -10.65 45.41
C ALA A 16 -26.34 -9.38 44.58
N ALA A 17 -26.88 -8.33 45.19
CA ALA A 17 -27.11 -7.04 44.54
C ALA A 17 -25.80 -6.35 44.13
N LEU A 18 -24.77 -6.38 44.98
CA LEU A 18 -23.47 -5.80 44.68
C LEU A 18 -22.74 -6.56 43.57
N THR A 19 -22.84 -7.89 43.56
CA THR A 19 -22.25 -8.74 42.51
C THR A 19 -22.95 -8.50 41.17
N ALA A 20 -24.28 -8.44 41.15
CA ALA A 20 -25.04 -8.12 39.94
C ALA A 20 -24.73 -6.70 39.42
N ALA A 21 -24.57 -5.71 40.30
CA ALA A 21 -24.22 -4.36 39.89
C ALA A 21 -22.85 -4.27 39.19
N ILE A 22 -21.86 -5.08 39.58
CA ILE A 22 -20.53 -5.11 38.95
C ILE A 22 -20.59 -5.69 37.52
N PHE A 23 -21.49 -6.64 37.25
CA PHE A 23 -21.63 -7.27 35.93
C PHE A 23 -22.62 -6.57 34.99
N VAL A 24 -23.43 -5.63 35.50
CA VAL A 24 -24.44 -4.89 34.71
C VAL A 24 -23.95 -3.49 34.32
N LEU A 25 -22.87 -2.99 34.94
CA LEU A 25 -22.24 -1.75 34.52
C LEU A 25 -21.48 -1.99 33.20
N PRO A 26 -21.74 -1.20 32.13
CA PRO A 26 -20.95 -1.30 30.92
C PRO A 26 -19.49 -1.03 31.28
N ALA A 27 -18.60 -1.93 30.86
CA ALA A 27 -17.17 -1.71 30.98
C ALA A 27 -16.80 -0.44 30.21
N LYS A 28 -16.56 0.66 30.93
CA LYS A 28 -15.98 1.86 30.36
C LYS A 28 -14.47 1.65 30.25
N ALA A 29 -14.05 0.89 29.24
CA ALA A 29 -12.67 0.95 28.80
C ALA A 29 -12.47 2.34 28.17
N GLU A 30 -11.86 3.25 28.93
CA GLU A 30 -11.37 4.50 28.37
C GLU A 30 -10.41 4.16 27.22
N THR A 31 -10.65 4.69 26.03
CA THR A 31 -9.84 4.37 24.87
C THR A 31 -8.48 5.03 25.06
N ASP A 32 -7.46 4.24 25.37
CA ASP A 32 -6.10 4.77 25.47
C ASP A 32 -5.63 5.20 24.08
N ALA A 33 -5.68 6.50 23.82
CA ALA A 33 -5.28 7.10 22.56
C ALA A 33 -3.84 6.70 22.17
N LYS A 34 -2.93 6.50 23.15
CA LYS A 34 -1.56 6.06 22.86
C LYS A 34 -1.54 4.61 22.38
N ALA A 35 -2.33 3.73 22.99
CA ALA A 35 -2.44 2.34 22.54
C ALA A 35 -3.05 2.23 21.13
N VAL A 36 -4.04 3.08 20.80
CA VAL A 36 -4.62 3.16 19.45
C VAL A 36 -3.58 3.60 18.43
N ILE A 37 -2.86 4.70 18.69
CA ILE A 37 -1.80 5.20 17.80
C ILE A 37 -0.70 4.15 17.62
N LYS A 38 -0.28 3.48 18.70
CA LYS A 38 0.71 2.42 18.62
C LYS A 38 0.24 1.29 17.70
N THR A 39 -0.99 0.82 17.89
CA THR A 39 -1.55 -0.25 17.05
C THR A 39 -1.63 0.17 15.59
N TYR A 40 -2.03 1.41 15.32
CA TYR A 40 -2.05 1.97 13.97
C TYR A 40 -0.66 1.97 13.33
N SER A 41 0.38 2.42 14.06
CA SER A 41 1.77 2.41 13.60
C SER A 41 2.31 0.99 13.37
N ASP A 42 1.99 0.04 14.25
CA ASP A 42 2.39 -1.36 14.11
C ASP A 42 1.78 -1.98 12.83
N ILE A 43 0.50 -1.68 12.53
CA ILE A 43 -0.17 -2.14 11.29
C ILE A 43 0.44 -1.48 10.06
N ALA A 44 0.73 -0.18 10.11
CA ALA A 44 1.36 0.54 9.00
C ALA A 44 2.74 -0.06 8.66
N LEU A 45 3.57 -0.29 9.68
CA LEU A 45 4.87 -0.93 9.53
C LEU A 45 4.75 -2.30 8.86
N ALA A 46 3.88 -3.18 9.39
CA ALA A 46 3.69 -4.52 8.84
C ALA A 46 3.31 -4.50 7.35
N LYS A 47 2.41 -3.58 6.94
CA LYS A 47 2.01 -3.46 5.53
C LYS A 47 3.14 -2.94 4.64
N TYR A 48 3.98 -2.02 5.12
CA TYR A 48 5.16 -1.56 4.37
C TYR A 48 6.21 -2.65 4.28
N GLU A 49 6.41 -3.47 5.31
CA GLU A 49 7.32 -4.63 5.29
C GLU A 49 6.84 -5.70 4.30
N ASP A 50 5.54 -5.99 4.26
CA ASP A 50 4.94 -6.90 3.27
C ASP A 50 5.10 -6.35 1.85
N SER A 51 4.90 -5.04 1.66
CA SER A 51 5.08 -4.36 0.37
C SER A 51 6.52 -4.44 -0.11
N LEU A 52 7.49 -4.20 0.78
CA LEU A 52 8.91 -4.31 0.46
C LEU A 52 9.30 -5.75 0.10
N THR A 53 8.86 -6.71 0.91
CA THR A 53 9.16 -8.13 0.70
C THR A 53 8.69 -8.61 -0.67
N THR A 54 7.46 -8.25 -1.05
CA THR A 54 6.90 -8.63 -2.35
C THR A 54 7.50 -7.83 -3.51
N ALA A 55 7.90 -6.58 -3.31
CA ALA A 55 8.66 -5.81 -4.31
C ALA A 55 10.04 -6.43 -4.59
N GLN A 56 10.75 -6.90 -3.56
CA GLN A 56 12.02 -7.62 -3.73
C GLN A 56 11.84 -8.97 -4.45
N ALA A 57 10.70 -9.64 -4.24
CA ALA A 57 10.37 -10.85 -4.99
C ALA A 57 10.10 -10.55 -6.47
N LEU A 58 9.40 -9.45 -6.77
CA LEU A 58 9.22 -8.95 -8.13
C LEU A 58 10.56 -8.63 -8.79
N ASP A 59 11.45 -7.90 -8.12
CA ASP A 59 12.78 -7.54 -8.62
C ASP A 59 13.57 -8.79 -9.08
N LYS A 60 13.62 -9.83 -8.24
CA LYS A 60 14.24 -11.11 -8.60
C LYS A 60 13.58 -11.82 -9.77
N ALA A 61 12.26 -11.71 -9.91
CA ALA A 61 11.53 -12.31 -11.03
C ALA A 61 11.81 -11.55 -12.34
N VAL A 62 11.98 -10.23 -12.27
CA VAL A 62 12.43 -9.39 -13.40
C VAL A 62 13.86 -9.75 -13.78
N ASP A 63 14.79 -9.87 -12.83
CA ASP A 63 16.15 -10.32 -13.10
C ASP A 63 16.19 -11.68 -13.82
N ALA A 64 15.36 -12.63 -13.38
CA ALA A 64 15.25 -13.93 -14.02
C ALA A 64 14.70 -13.83 -15.46
N LEU A 65 13.73 -12.96 -15.70
CA LEU A 65 13.21 -12.66 -17.04
C LEU A 65 14.28 -12.05 -17.93
N LEU A 66 15.05 -11.08 -17.44
CA LEU A 66 16.13 -10.44 -18.18
C LEU A 66 17.27 -11.42 -18.51
N ALA A 67 17.64 -12.28 -17.56
CA ALA A 67 18.70 -13.26 -17.74
C ALA A 67 18.30 -14.40 -18.71
N LYS A 68 17.02 -14.80 -18.70
CA LYS A 68 16.50 -15.87 -19.56
C LYS A 68 15.07 -15.54 -20.03
N PRO A 69 14.92 -14.76 -21.11
CA PRO A 69 13.60 -14.43 -21.62
C PRO A 69 12.87 -15.67 -22.14
N SER A 70 11.73 -16.00 -21.54
CA SER A 70 10.84 -17.09 -21.98
C SER A 70 9.40 -16.84 -21.53
N VAL A 71 8.46 -17.65 -22.02
CA VAL A 71 7.05 -17.58 -21.58
C VAL A 71 6.93 -17.83 -20.08
N GLU A 72 7.73 -18.77 -19.56
CA GLU A 72 7.75 -19.15 -18.15
C GLU A 72 8.27 -18.01 -17.28
N THR A 73 9.41 -17.38 -17.63
CA THR A 73 9.97 -16.28 -16.84
C THR A 73 9.12 -15.01 -16.94
N LEU A 74 8.50 -14.74 -18.10
CA LEU A 74 7.55 -13.64 -18.25
C LEU A 74 6.29 -13.85 -17.40
N THR A 75 5.78 -15.07 -17.36
CA THR A 75 4.63 -15.42 -16.51
C THR A 75 4.99 -15.26 -15.04
N ALA A 76 6.18 -15.72 -14.62
CA ALA A 76 6.65 -15.55 -13.25
C ALA A 76 6.75 -14.08 -12.84
N ALA A 77 7.32 -13.22 -13.70
CA ALA A 77 7.40 -11.77 -13.44
C ALA A 77 6.01 -11.11 -13.33
N ARG A 78 5.07 -11.48 -14.20
CA ARG A 78 3.68 -10.98 -14.15
C ARG A 78 2.95 -11.38 -12.87
N GLU A 79 3.10 -12.62 -12.44
CA GLU A 79 2.48 -13.08 -11.18
C GLU A 79 3.13 -12.41 -9.96
N ALA A 80 4.46 -12.24 -9.96
CA ALA A 80 5.16 -11.49 -8.92
C ALA A 80 4.70 -10.02 -8.87
N TRP A 81 4.44 -9.40 -10.02
CA TRP A 81 3.92 -8.03 -10.10
C TRP A 81 2.52 -7.94 -9.48
N LYS A 82 1.62 -8.86 -9.81
CA LYS A 82 0.28 -8.89 -9.18
C LYS A 82 0.39 -9.08 -7.66
N ALA A 83 1.29 -9.97 -7.22
CA ALA A 83 1.51 -10.24 -5.82
C ALA A 83 2.05 -9.01 -5.06
N SER A 84 2.96 -8.23 -5.66
CA SER A 84 3.50 -7.00 -5.04
C SER A 84 2.49 -5.87 -4.96
N ARG A 85 1.53 -5.83 -5.90
CA ARG A 85 0.44 -4.83 -5.90
C ARG A 85 -0.53 -5.00 -4.73
N VAL A 86 -0.73 -6.22 -4.22
CA VAL A 86 -1.72 -6.48 -3.15
C VAL A 86 -1.36 -5.77 -1.84
N PRO A 87 -0.17 -5.97 -1.23
CA PRO A 87 0.19 -5.25 -0.01
C PRO A 87 0.42 -3.76 -0.26
N TYR A 88 1.00 -3.37 -1.41
CA TYR A 88 1.25 -1.96 -1.74
C TYR A 88 -0.04 -1.12 -1.68
N GLN A 89 -1.12 -1.58 -2.33
CA GLN A 89 -2.40 -0.85 -2.33
C GLN A 89 -2.97 -0.64 -0.93
N GLN A 90 -2.70 -1.54 0.02
CA GLN A 90 -3.13 -1.37 1.40
C GLN A 90 -2.36 -0.30 2.17
N THR A 91 -1.21 0.14 1.63
CA THR A 91 -0.40 1.22 2.20
C THR A 91 -0.92 2.61 1.82
N GLU A 92 -1.76 2.72 0.78
CA GLU A 92 -2.22 4.03 0.30
C GLU A 92 -3.04 4.81 1.34
N VAL A 93 -3.67 4.11 2.29
CA VAL A 93 -4.39 4.74 3.41
C VAL A 93 -3.47 5.53 4.35
N TYR A 94 -2.15 5.32 4.30
CA TYR A 94 -1.16 6.01 5.12
C TYR A 94 -0.53 7.22 4.42
N ARG A 95 -0.96 7.53 3.18
CA ARG A 95 -0.52 8.74 2.47
C ARG A 95 -1.03 10.02 3.11
N PHE A 96 -2.30 10.01 3.52
CA PHE A 96 -2.98 11.22 3.97
C PHE A 96 -2.31 11.82 5.21
N GLY A 97 -1.72 13.01 5.04
CA GLY A 97 -1.03 13.72 6.12
C GLY A 97 0.38 13.20 6.39
N ASN A 98 0.95 12.38 5.50
CA ASN A 98 2.31 11.86 5.61
C ASN A 98 3.17 12.31 4.43
N ALA A 99 3.76 13.50 4.56
CA ALA A 99 4.60 14.10 3.52
C ALA A 99 5.75 13.18 3.06
N ILE A 100 6.29 12.37 3.97
CA ILE A 100 7.36 11.41 3.62
C ILE A 100 6.86 10.41 2.58
N VAL A 101 5.63 9.93 2.69
CA VAL A 101 5.04 8.98 1.73
C VAL A 101 4.70 9.69 0.42
N ASP A 102 4.11 10.88 0.48
CA ASP A 102 3.75 11.64 -0.71
C ASP A 102 4.94 12.03 -1.58
N ASP A 103 6.10 12.33 -0.98
CA ASP A 103 7.32 12.71 -1.71
C ASP A 103 7.86 11.61 -2.63
N TRP A 104 7.64 10.34 -2.31
CA TRP A 104 8.11 9.21 -3.14
C TRP A 104 7.00 8.47 -3.91
N GLU A 105 5.73 8.62 -3.55
CA GLU A 105 4.63 7.82 -4.13
C GLU A 105 4.51 7.98 -5.64
N GLY A 106 4.65 9.20 -6.16
CA GLY A 106 4.61 9.47 -7.60
C GLY A 106 5.72 8.76 -8.39
N LYS A 107 6.78 8.29 -7.73
CA LYS A 107 7.85 7.51 -8.38
C LYS A 107 7.54 6.01 -8.43
N VAL A 108 6.57 5.55 -7.65
CA VAL A 108 6.25 4.13 -7.49
C VAL A 108 4.95 3.76 -8.21
N ASN A 109 3.98 4.67 -8.25
CA ASN A 109 2.61 4.37 -8.68
C ASN A 109 1.99 5.53 -9.48
N ALA A 110 2.81 6.24 -10.28
CA ALA A 110 2.32 7.26 -11.19
C ALA A 110 1.26 6.70 -12.16
N TRP A 111 0.17 7.44 -12.26
CA TRP A 111 -0.86 7.26 -13.28
C TRP A 111 -1.54 8.62 -13.53
N PRO A 112 -1.79 9.02 -14.80
CA PRO A 112 -1.47 8.31 -16.04
C PRO A 112 0.04 8.26 -16.34
N LEU A 113 0.41 7.37 -17.26
CA LEU A 113 1.76 7.34 -17.84
C LEU A 113 1.80 8.20 -19.10
N ASP A 114 2.99 8.68 -19.45
CA ASP A 114 3.28 9.18 -20.79
C ASP A 114 3.88 8.03 -21.60
N GLU A 115 3.01 7.19 -22.19
CA GLU A 115 3.45 5.93 -22.80
C GLU A 115 4.40 6.14 -23.99
N GLY A 116 4.33 7.31 -24.63
CA GLY A 116 5.24 7.71 -25.69
C GLY A 116 6.69 7.84 -25.23
N LEU A 117 6.95 8.00 -23.93
CA LEU A 117 8.32 8.06 -23.37
C LEU A 117 8.89 6.69 -22.96
N ILE A 118 8.23 5.58 -23.32
CA ILE A 118 8.70 4.22 -23.06
C ILE A 118 9.21 3.60 -24.38
N ASP A 119 9.61 2.32 -24.37
CA ASP A 119 10.19 1.60 -25.50
C ASP A 119 9.31 1.55 -26.76
N TYR A 120 7.99 1.43 -26.68
CA TYR A 120 7.07 1.64 -27.80
C TYR A 120 5.61 1.53 -27.35
N VAL A 121 4.72 2.04 -28.19
CA VAL A 121 3.27 1.86 -28.08
C VAL A 121 2.76 0.94 -29.20
N ALA A 122 1.59 0.33 -29.03
CA ALA A 122 0.99 -0.51 -30.06
C ALA A 122 0.62 0.31 -31.31
N GLU A 123 0.62 -0.30 -32.49
CA GLU A 123 0.32 0.39 -33.76
C GLU A 123 -1.04 1.10 -33.75
N ASN A 124 -2.02 0.57 -33.01
CA ASN A 124 -3.36 1.13 -32.89
C ASN A 124 -3.49 2.22 -31.81
N TYR A 125 -2.40 2.59 -31.12
CA TYR A 125 -2.41 3.63 -30.10
C TYR A 125 -2.69 5.00 -30.73
N GLY A 126 -2.07 5.29 -31.87
CA GLY A 126 -2.20 6.54 -32.61
C GLY A 126 -0.84 7.01 -33.14
N THR A 127 -0.84 8.07 -33.96
CA THR A 127 0.39 8.59 -34.56
C THR A 127 0.84 9.93 -33.98
N GLU A 128 -0.08 10.73 -33.43
CA GLU A 128 0.19 12.08 -32.91
C GLU A 128 -0.87 12.51 -31.88
N SER A 129 -0.55 13.58 -31.13
CA SER A 129 -1.46 14.23 -30.19
C SER A 129 -1.22 15.74 -30.17
N ASP A 130 -2.27 16.53 -30.37
CA ASP A 130 -2.21 18.00 -30.23
C ASP A 130 -1.85 18.45 -28.81
N ALA A 131 -2.08 17.59 -27.81
CA ALA A 131 -1.84 17.88 -26.40
C ALA A 131 -0.51 17.33 -25.87
N ASN A 132 0.10 16.37 -26.57
CA ASN A 132 1.34 15.73 -26.14
C ASN A 132 2.30 15.57 -27.32
N ALA A 133 3.31 16.43 -27.39
CA ALA A 133 4.35 16.34 -28.41
C ALA A 133 5.22 15.07 -28.29
N LEU A 134 5.18 14.37 -27.16
CA LEU A 134 5.98 13.17 -26.86
C LEU A 134 5.21 11.87 -27.09
N TYR A 135 3.99 11.96 -27.63
CA TYR A 135 3.02 10.87 -27.75
C TYR A 135 3.56 9.57 -28.39
N THR A 136 4.53 9.68 -29.29
CA THR A 136 5.20 8.55 -29.96
C THR A 136 6.73 8.65 -29.90
N ALA A 137 7.28 9.42 -28.95
CA ALA A 137 8.70 9.81 -28.91
C ALA A 137 9.68 8.64 -28.83
N ASN A 138 9.32 7.56 -28.14
CA ASN A 138 10.10 6.35 -27.95
C ASN A 138 11.56 6.63 -27.56
N VAL A 139 11.80 6.91 -26.28
CA VAL A 139 13.14 7.31 -25.80
C VAL A 139 14.18 6.19 -25.86
N ILE A 140 13.75 4.93 -25.93
CA ILE A 140 14.65 3.77 -25.99
C ILE A 140 15.17 3.56 -27.42
N ALA A 141 14.32 3.75 -28.42
CA ALA A 141 14.72 3.58 -29.82
C ALA A 141 15.47 4.78 -30.40
N ASN A 142 15.39 5.96 -29.76
CA ASN A 142 15.96 7.21 -30.28
C ASN A 142 17.16 7.70 -29.46
N LYS A 143 18.26 8.03 -30.15
CA LYS A 143 19.47 8.60 -29.53
C LYS A 143 19.32 10.06 -29.11
N SER A 144 18.33 10.76 -29.66
CA SER A 144 17.99 12.12 -29.27
C SER A 144 16.50 12.37 -29.48
N ILE A 145 15.88 13.04 -28.52
CA ILE A 145 14.47 13.44 -28.54
C ILE A 145 14.38 14.95 -28.28
N GLU A 146 13.28 15.57 -28.67
CA GLU A 146 13.02 16.99 -28.40
C GLU A 146 11.95 17.12 -27.33
N ILE A 147 12.26 17.80 -26.22
CA ILE A 147 11.33 18.09 -25.13
C ILE A 147 11.32 19.61 -24.93
N ASP A 148 10.16 20.24 -25.07
CA ASP A 148 9.97 21.69 -24.95
C ASP A 148 10.96 22.51 -25.79
N GLY A 149 11.18 22.10 -27.05
CA GLY A 149 12.10 22.77 -27.97
C GLY A 149 13.58 22.56 -27.67
N ARG A 150 13.92 21.68 -26.71
CA ARG A 150 15.30 21.34 -26.35
C ARG A 150 15.61 19.91 -26.78
N LYS A 151 16.72 19.74 -27.50
CA LYS A 151 17.29 18.42 -27.76
C LYS A 151 17.84 17.81 -26.48
N ILE A 152 17.34 16.62 -26.15
CA ILE A 152 17.81 15.78 -25.06
C ILE A 152 18.61 14.62 -25.67
N ASP A 153 19.75 14.31 -25.04
CA ASP A 153 20.58 13.15 -25.38
C ASP A 153 20.04 11.92 -24.66
N ALA A 154 19.76 10.87 -25.43
CA ALA A 154 19.21 9.60 -24.95
C ALA A 154 20.15 8.41 -25.23
N ILE A 155 21.41 8.67 -25.66
CA ILE A 155 22.38 7.63 -26.04
C ILE A 155 22.67 6.61 -24.92
N ASN A 156 22.59 7.00 -23.65
CA ASN A 156 23.00 6.18 -22.50
C ASN A 156 21.83 5.74 -21.59
N LEU A 157 20.61 5.64 -22.11
CA LEU A 157 19.45 5.22 -21.32
C LEU A 157 19.38 3.70 -21.09
N THR A 158 20.11 2.90 -21.88
CA THR A 158 20.16 1.43 -21.85
C THR A 158 21.58 0.92 -21.93
#